data_AF-A0A925Y1Q6-F1
#
_entry.id   AF-A0A925Y1Q6-F1
#
_cell.length_a   1.000
_cell.length_b   1.000
_cell.length_c   1.000
_cell.angle_alpha   90.00
_cell.angle_beta   90.00
_cell.angle_gamma   90.00
#
_symmetry.space_group_name_H-M   'P 1'
#
loop_
_entity.id
_entity.type
_entity.pdbx_description
1 polymer ?
#
loop_
_entity_poly.entity_id
_entity_poly.type
_entity_poly.pdbx_seq_one_letter_code
_entity_poly.pdbx_strand_id
1 'polypeptide(L)'
;MSTKKKKIAPTGIRYSDAQKNEVVDFVASYNAANGRGGQSVASAKFKVTPLTVAAWLKKFGKVTKGKKVAKPVKKASASASSRGVRYTPEKKAEVVDFVANYNAANGRGGQNQAAKKFNLSVLTVSAWLKASGKKGAKGAVKTVSAAKPVVAVKSSGGSAPSGLAAKVATLAALVAQVGNAEKELEKLYSKQDALLASIKGWV
;
A
#
# COMPACT_ATOMS: atom_id res chain seq x y z
N MET A 1 -6.02 69.64 11.86
CA MET A 1 -5.47 68.77 12.94
C MET A 1 -5.46 67.32 12.45
N SER A 2 -4.34 66.81 11.91
CA SER A 2 -4.23 65.44 11.39
C SER A 2 -3.54 64.54 12.40
N THR A 3 -4.31 63.74 13.13
CA THR A 3 -3.81 62.77 14.11
C THR A 3 -3.49 61.43 13.42
N LYS A 4 -2.38 61.38 12.67
CA LYS A 4 -1.82 60.09 12.25
C LYS A 4 -1.26 59.37 13.48
N LYS A 5 -2.06 58.43 14.05
CA LYS A 5 -1.61 57.52 15.11
C LYS A 5 -0.39 56.73 14.60
N LYS A 6 0.78 56.95 15.20
CA LYS A 6 2.00 56.18 14.96
C LYS A 6 1.72 54.72 15.37
N LYS A 7 1.82 53.77 14.44
CA LYS A 7 1.76 52.33 14.78
C LYS A 7 2.90 52.03 15.74
N ILE A 8 2.56 51.55 16.94
CA ILE A 8 3.53 51.02 17.90
C ILE A 8 4.21 49.83 17.22
N ALA A 9 5.54 49.86 17.14
CA ALA A 9 6.33 48.76 16.57
C ALA A 9 6.02 47.47 17.35
N PRO A 10 5.91 46.30 16.69
CA PRO A 10 5.65 45.05 17.38
C PRO A 10 6.75 44.81 18.41
N THR A 11 6.40 44.85 19.70
CA THR A 11 7.25 44.56 20.85
C THR A 11 7.48 43.06 20.96
N GLY A 12 8.05 42.46 19.91
CA GLY A 12 8.63 41.13 19.97
C GLY A 12 10.10 41.26 20.38
N ILE A 13 10.54 40.50 21.38
CA ILE A 13 11.96 40.36 21.70
C ILE A 13 12.69 39.97 20.42
N ARG A 14 13.48 40.90 19.87
CA ARG A 14 14.29 40.65 18.69
C ARG A 14 15.62 40.06 19.15
N TYR A 15 15.77 38.76 18.94
CA TYR A 15 17.05 38.09 19.15
C TYR A 15 18.11 38.68 18.23
N SER A 16 19.27 39.03 18.78
CA SER A 16 20.44 39.44 17.99
C SER A 16 20.97 38.25 17.19
N ASP A 17 21.71 38.50 16.12
CA ASP A 17 22.27 37.40 15.32
C ASP A 17 23.30 36.57 16.12
N ALA A 18 23.98 37.19 17.09
CA ALA A 18 24.82 36.47 18.07
C ALA A 18 24.00 35.50 18.92
N GLN A 19 22.87 35.95 19.48
CA GLN A 19 21.97 35.08 20.26
C GLN A 19 21.37 33.95 19.43
N LYS A 20 21.09 34.18 18.14
CA LYS A 20 20.62 33.12 17.24
C LYS A 20 21.69 32.06 17.02
N ASN A 21 22.95 32.47 16.87
CA ASN A 21 24.08 31.56 16.71
C ASN A 21 24.31 30.72 17.98
N GLU A 22 24.27 31.34 19.17
CA GLU A 22 24.36 30.61 20.44
C GLU A 22 23.28 29.52 20.58
N VAL A 23 22.05 29.82 20.16
CA VAL A 23 20.94 28.86 20.16
C VAL A 23 21.22 27.70 19.19
N VAL A 24 21.75 27.99 18.00
CA VAL A 24 22.08 27.00 16.97
C VAL A 24 23.25 26.11 17.42
N ASP A 25 24.30 26.70 18.00
CA ASP A 25 25.48 25.98 18.52
C ASP A 25 25.10 25.10 19.71
N PHE A 26 24.21 25.57 20.58
CA PHE A 26 23.63 24.75 21.65
C PHE A 26 22.85 23.56 21.09
N VAL A 27 22.05 23.74 20.04
CA VAL A 27 21.32 22.63 19.42
C VAL A 27 22.28 21.63 18.77
N ALA A 28 23.36 22.10 18.13
CA ALA A 28 24.37 21.26 17.50
C ALA A 28 25.12 20.41 18.54
N SER A 29 25.64 21.05 19.59
CA SER A 29 26.32 20.37 20.71
C SER A 29 25.40 19.40 21.45
N TYR A 30 24.15 19.81 21.73
CA TYR A 30 23.18 18.94 22.37
C TYR A 30 22.84 17.73 21.50
N ASN A 31 22.68 17.93 20.18
CA ASN A 31 22.40 16.82 19.27
C ASN A 31 23.59 15.89 19.10
N ALA A 32 24.83 16.40 19.18
CA ALA A 32 26.04 15.58 19.14
C ALA A 32 26.12 14.64 20.36
N ALA A 33 25.78 15.13 21.55
CA ALA A 33 25.82 14.34 22.78
C ALA A 33 24.57 13.46 23.00
N ASN A 34 23.38 13.97 22.70
CA ASN A 34 22.09 13.37 23.11
C ASN A 34 21.22 12.90 21.94
N GLY A 35 21.69 13.03 20.69
CA GLY A 35 20.91 12.73 19.50
C GLY A 35 19.77 13.74 19.25
N ARG A 36 18.76 13.34 18.47
CA ARG A 36 17.67 14.25 18.04
C ARG A 36 16.86 14.75 19.25
N GLY A 37 16.93 16.04 19.55
CA GLY A 37 16.13 16.67 20.61
C GLY A 37 16.55 18.08 21.03
N GLY A 38 17.65 18.60 20.47
CA GLY A 38 18.19 19.91 20.84
C GLY A 38 17.21 21.07 20.64
N GLN A 39 16.30 21.00 19.66
CA GLN A 39 15.31 22.07 19.43
C GLN A 39 14.37 22.26 20.64
N SER A 40 13.91 21.18 21.27
CA SER A 40 13.01 21.24 22.44
C SER A 40 13.75 21.76 23.67
N VAL A 41 15.00 21.34 23.87
CA VAL A 41 15.81 21.82 25.01
C VAL A 41 16.21 23.28 24.81
N ALA A 42 16.55 23.67 23.59
CA ALA A 42 16.82 25.05 23.23
C ALA A 42 15.57 25.93 23.44
N SER A 43 14.39 25.45 23.06
CA SER A 43 13.16 26.20 23.31
C SER A 43 12.90 26.46 24.80
N ALA A 44 13.18 25.46 25.65
CA ALA A 44 13.04 25.60 27.10
C ALA A 44 14.09 26.55 27.70
N LYS A 45 15.36 26.45 27.27
CA LYS A 45 16.47 27.24 27.79
C LYS A 45 16.41 28.71 27.37
N PHE A 46 16.11 28.96 26.10
CA PHE A 46 16.14 30.31 25.53
C PHE A 46 14.76 30.98 25.47
N LYS A 47 13.70 30.31 25.92
CA LYS A 47 12.30 30.78 25.84
C LYS A 47 11.90 31.18 24.40
N VAL A 48 12.41 30.42 23.42
CA VAL A 48 12.13 30.59 21.99
C VAL A 48 11.18 29.49 21.55
N THR A 49 10.22 29.78 20.69
CA THR A 49 9.35 28.71 20.15
C THR A 49 10.16 27.70 19.32
N PRO A 50 9.88 26.39 19.41
CA PRO A 50 10.61 25.38 18.63
C PRO A 50 10.62 25.64 17.12
N LEU A 51 9.55 26.24 16.59
CA LEU A 51 9.46 26.65 15.18
C LEU A 51 10.47 27.75 14.82
N THR A 52 10.70 28.71 15.72
CA THR A 52 11.68 29.78 15.52
C THR A 52 13.11 29.22 15.58
N VAL A 53 13.39 28.32 16.52
CA VAL A 53 14.67 27.58 16.58
C VAL A 53 14.88 26.78 15.29
N ALA A 54 13.84 26.13 14.75
CA ALA A 54 13.92 25.41 13.48
C ALA A 54 14.18 26.35 12.28
N ALA A 55 13.63 27.57 12.29
CA ALA A 55 13.90 28.58 11.27
C ALA A 55 15.36 29.06 11.34
N TRP A 56 15.91 29.29 12.54
CA TRP A 56 17.32 29.65 12.70
C TRP A 56 18.26 28.51 12.35
N LEU A 57 17.93 27.25 12.67
CA LEU A 57 18.72 26.11 12.21
C LEU A 57 18.77 25.99 10.69
N LYS A 58 17.70 26.37 9.98
CA LYS A 58 17.69 26.38 8.50
C LYS A 58 18.51 27.54 7.92
N LYS A 59 18.55 28.68 8.61
CA LYS A 59 19.17 29.91 8.12
C LYS A 59 20.65 30.03 8.49
N PHE A 60 21.02 29.63 9.71
CA PHE A 60 22.35 29.79 10.30
C PHE A 60 23.00 28.45 10.66
N GLY A 61 22.20 27.38 10.80
CA GLY A 61 22.74 26.06 11.10
C GLY A 61 23.39 25.43 9.88
N LYS A 62 24.64 24.99 10.04
CA LYS A 62 25.21 23.95 9.17
C LYS A 62 24.28 22.74 9.28
N VAL A 63 23.60 22.39 8.19
CA VAL A 63 22.58 21.33 8.15
C VAL A 63 23.23 19.97 8.39
N THR A 64 23.58 19.66 9.63
CA THR A 64 23.91 18.30 10.03
C THR A 64 22.59 17.61 10.31
N LYS A 65 22.07 16.90 9.30
CA LYS A 65 21.03 15.87 9.49
C LYS A 65 21.55 14.91 10.57
N GLY A 66 21.16 15.15 11.83
CA GLY A 66 21.58 14.32 12.95
C GLY A 66 21.19 12.88 12.69
N LYS A 67 22.20 12.00 12.59
CA LYS A 67 22.01 10.55 12.54
C LYS A 67 21.16 10.17 13.75
N LYS A 68 20.08 9.42 13.50
CA LYS A 68 19.11 9.00 14.52
C LYS A 68 19.79 7.99 15.46
N VAL A 69 20.52 8.49 16.45
CA VAL A 69 21.09 7.65 17.52
C VAL A 69 19.97 7.37 18.52
N ALA A 70 19.73 6.08 18.78
CA ALA A 70 18.73 5.60 19.71
C ALA A 70 19.09 6.03 21.14
N LYS A 71 18.19 6.75 21.82
CA LYS A 71 18.35 7.06 23.25
C LYS A 71 18.18 5.79 24.10
N PRO A 72 18.98 5.60 25.17
CA PRO A 72 18.73 4.58 26.17
C PRO A 72 17.50 4.93 27.03
N VAL A 73 16.77 3.90 27.40
CA VAL A 73 15.43 3.92 28.01
C VAL A 73 15.48 4.48 29.44
N LYS A 74 14.68 5.52 29.74
CA LYS A 74 14.19 5.79 31.10
C LYS A 74 12.67 5.58 31.16
N LYS A 75 12.25 4.99 32.27
CA LYS A 75 11.01 4.26 32.54
C LYS A 75 9.78 5.18 32.66
N ALA A 76 8.62 4.58 32.33
CA ALA A 76 7.23 4.96 32.62
C ALA A 76 6.54 6.05 31.78
N SER A 77 5.69 5.62 30.84
CA SER A 77 4.24 5.62 31.05
C SER A 77 3.57 4.63 30.11
N ALA A 78 2.68 3.80 30.64
CA ALA A 78 1.86 2.88 29.88
C ALA A 78 0.80 3.68 29.11
N SER A 79 1.15 4.13 27.90
CA SER A 79 0.23 4.66 26.90
C SER A 79 0.99 4.83 25.59
N ALA A 80 0.46 4.28 24.49
CA ALA A 80 1.06 4.27 23.15
C ALA A 80 2.14 3.21 22.86
N SER A 81 1.73 1.93 22.89
CA SER A 81 2.29 0.92 21.99
C SER A 81 1.18 0.16 21.25
N SER A 82 0.27 0.89 20.61
CA SER A 82 -0.36 0.39 19.37
C SER A 82 0.66 0.51 18.22
N ARG A 83 1.86 -0.06 18.41
CA ARG A 83 2.73 -0.33 17.27
C ARG A 83 2.12 -1.57 16.64
N GLY A 84 1.31 -1.35 15.60
CA GLY A 84 0.63 -2.39 14.87
C GLY A 84 1.52 -3.60 14.67
N VAL A 85 0.94 -4.78 14.89
CA VAL A 85 1.58 -6.08 14.71
C VAL A 85 2.40 -6.05 13.42
N ARG A 86 3.72 -6.19 13.53
CA ARG A 86 4.59 -6.26 12.36
C ARG A 86 4.49 -7.66 11.79
N TYR A 87 3.62 -7.81 10.79
CA TYR A 87 3.47 -9.06 10.07
C TYR A 87 4.79 -9.42 9.37
N THR A 88 5.27 -10.65 9.61
CA THR A 88 6.44 -11.20 8.93
C THR A 88 6.18 -11.29 7.42
N PRO A 89 7.22 -11.19 6.58
CA PRO A 89 7.05 -11.33 5.13
C PRO A 89 6.43 -12.69 4.76
N GLU A 90 6.79 -13.75 5.49
CA GLU A 90 6.20 -15.09 5.37
C GLU A 90 4.69 -15.07 5.61
N LYS A 91 4.23 -14.43 6.70
CA LYS A 91 2.80 -14.38 7.00
C LYS A 91 2.01 -13.61 5.94
N LYS A 92 2.62 -12.57 5.37
CA LYS A 92 2.01 -11.82 4.25
C LYS A 92 1.91 -12.68 2.99
N ALA A 93 2.93 -13.48 2.69
CA ALA A 93 2.92 -14.38 1.55
C ALA A 93 1.83 -15.45 1.70
N GLU A 94 1.74 -16.11 2.85
CA GLU A 94 0.71 -17.11 3.17
C GLU A 94 -0.71 -16.56 2.97
N VAL A 95 -0.95 -15.32 3.43
CA VAL A 95 -2.24 -14.65 3.27
C VAL A 95 -2.55 -14.37 1.80
N VAL A 96 -1.55 -13.94 1.02
CA VAL A 96 -1.72 -13.66 -0.42
C VAL A 96 -1.97 -14.95 -1.21
N ASP A 97 -1.25 -16.03 -0.90
CA ASP A 97 -1.42 -17.32 -1.57
C ASP A 97 -2.75 -17.98 -1.21
N PHE A 98 -3.20 -17.85 0.04
CA PHE A 98 -4.56 -18.25 0.42
C PHE A 98 -5.63 -17.52 -0.40
N VAL A 99 -5.49 -16.20 -0.58
CA VAL A 99 -6.43 -15.41 -1.40
C VAL A 99 -6.42 -15.89 -2.86
N ALA A 100 -5.24 -16.18 -3.41
CA ALA A 100 -5.11 -16.67 -4.78
C ALA A 100 -5.77 -18.05 -4.95
N ASN A 101 -5.49 -18.99 -4.03
CA ASN A 101 -6.08 -20.33 -4.05
C ASN A 101 -7.61 -20.28 -3.85
N TYR A 102 -8.08 -19.49 -2.89
CA TYR A 102 -9.51 -19.33 -2.65
C TYR A 102 -10.21 -18.72 -3.86
N ASN A 103 -9.60 -17.74 -4.53
CA ASN A 103 -10.18 -17.14 -5.72
C ASN A 103 -10.14 -18.07 -6.94
N ALA A 104 -9.14 -18.95 -7.04
CA ALA A 104 -9.10 -19.97 -8.09
C ALA A 104 -10.25 -20.98 -7.94
N ALA A 105 -10.55 -21.40 -6.71
CA ALA A 105 -11.61 -22.37 -6.44
C ALA A 105 -13.03 -21.76 -6.38
N ASN A 106 -13.18 -20.56 -5.79
CA ASN A 106 -14.49 -19.97 -5.46
C ASN A 106 -14.76 -18.65 -6.21
N GLY A 107 -13.89 -18.26 -7.15
CA GLY A 107 -14.02 -17.01 -7.88
C GLY A 107 -13.66 -15.78 -7.04
N ARG A 108 -14.63 -14.92 -6.69
CA ARG A 108 -14.36 -13.64 -6.03
C ARG A 108 -14.78 -13.69 -4.56
N GLY A 109 -13.82 -13.55 -3.64
CA GLY A 109 -14.14 -13.49 -2.21
C GLY A 109 -12.98 -13.75 -1.26
N GLY A 110 -11.80 -14.12 -1.78
CA GLY A 110 -10.65 -14.53 -0.99
C GLY A 110 -10.19 -13.48 0.03
N GLN A 111 -10.37 -12.19 -0.24
CA GLN A 111 -10.01 -11.12 0.72
C GLN A 111 -10.83 -11.20 2.01
N ASN A 112 -12.14 -11.45 1.92
CA ASN A 112 -13.01 -11.56 3.09
C ASN A 112 -12.74 -12.85 3.88
N GLN A 113 -12.43 -13.94 3.17
CA GLN A 113 -12.10 -15.20 3.83
C GLN A 113 -10.72 -15.18 4.47
N ALA A 114 -9.74 -14.53 3.84
CA ALA A 114 -8.43 -14.31 4.43
C ALA A 114 -8.54 -13.42 5.67
N ALA A 115 -9.35 -12.36 5.61
CA ALA A 115 -9.62 -11.50 6.76
C ALA A 115 -10.17 -12.30 7.95
N LYS A 116 -11.15 -13.19 7.72
CA LYS A 116 -11.70 -14.09 8.75
C LYS A 116 -10.67 -15.10 9.27
N LYS A 117 -9.94 -15.76 8.37
CA LYS A 117 -9.01 -16.85 8.72
C LYS A 117 -7.79 -16.35 9.48
N PHE A 118 -7.28 -15.16 9.13
CA PHE A 118 -6.07 -14.60 9.71
C PHE A 118 -6.33 -13.48 10.72
N ASN A 119 -7.60 -13.22 11.08
CA ASN A 119 -8.00 -12.10 11.94
C ASN A 119 -7.39 -10.76 11.50
N LEU A 120 -7.47 -10.49 10.18
CA LEU A 120 -6.94 -9.29 9.56
C LEU A 120 -8.08 -8.40 9.07
N SER A 121 -7.83 -7.08 9.03
CA SER A 121 -8.69 -6.20 8.26
C SER A 121 -8.60 -6.55 6.77
N VAL A 122 -9.74 -6.55 6.08
CA VAL A 122 -9.82 -6.70 4.63
C VAL A 122 -8.94 -5.66 3.93
N LEU A 123 -8.83 -4.46 4.49
CA LEU A 123 -7.98 -3.39 3.96
C LEU A 123 -6.50 -3.77 3.99
N THR A 124 -6.06 -4.42 5.06
CA THR A 124 -4.69 -4.92 5.23
C THR A 124 -4.37 -6.01 4.21
N VAL A 125 -5.28 -6.97 4.02
CA VAL A 125 -5.16 -8.01 2.99
C VAL A 125 -5.11 -7.39 1.59
N SER A 126 -5.96 -6.38 1.33
CA SER A 126 -5.97 -5.66 0.05
C SER A 126 -4.66 -4.92 -0.23
N ALA A 127 -4.03 -4.34 0.80
CA ALA A 127 -2.76 -3.65 0.68
C ALA A 127 -1.63 -4.64 0.32
N TRP A 128 -1.61 -5.83 0.90
CA TRP A 128 -0.61 -6.87 0.58
C TRP A 128 -0.84 -7.49 -0.80
N LEU A 129 -2.10 -7.66 -1.20
CA LEU A 129 -2.42 -8.12 -2.55
C LEU A 129 -1.99 -7.09 -3.62
N LYS A 130 -2.13 -5.78 -3.33
CA LYS A 130 -1.61 -4.71 -4.20
C LYS A 130 -0.09 -4.66 -4.21
N ALA A 131 0.56 -4.87 -3.06
CA ALA A 131 2.02 -4.83 -2.94
C ALA A 131 2.71 -6.05 -3.58
N SER A 132 2.07 -7.22 -3.59
CA SER A 132 2.60 -8.45 -4.18
C SER A 132 2.49 -8.51 -5.71
N GLY A 133 1.90 -7.51 -6.36
CA GLY A 133 1.72 -7.50 -7.82
C GLY A 133 0.69 -8.52 -8.34
N LYS A 134 0.20 -9.43 -7.49
CA LYS A 134 -0.93 -10.34 -7.75
C LYS A 134 -2.24 -9.54 -7.70
N LYS A 135 -2.38 -8.57 -8.61
CA LYS A 135 -3.53 -7.65 -8.67
C LYS A 135 -4.79 -8.48 -8.93
N GLY A 136 -5.55 -8.73 -7.87
CA GLY A 136 -6.95 -9.14 -7.99
C GLY A 136 -7.65 -8.17 -8.94
N ALA A 137 -8.15 -8.70 -10.05
CA ALA A 137 -8.74 -7.95 -11.14
C ALA A 137 -9.81 -6.97 -10.62
N LYS A 138 -9.50 -5.68 -10.66
CA LYS A 138 -10.52 -4.63 -10.73
C LYS A 138 -9.99 -3.49 -11.59
N GLY A 139 -10.66 -3.34 -12.74
CA GLY A 139 -10.50 -2.22 -13.64
C GLY A 139 -10.74 -0.90 -12.90
N ALA A 140 -9.79 0.00 -13.06
CA ALA A 140 -9.93 1.40 -12.70
C ALA A 140 -9.77 2.18 -14.00
N VAL A 141 -10.88 2.53 -14.62
CA VAL A 141 -10.92 3.65 -15.57
C VAL A 141 -11.87 4.66 -14.96
N LYS A 142 -11.28 5.61 -14.22
CA LYS A 142 -11.85 6.95 -14.07
C LYS A 142 -11.29 7.75 -15.23
N THR A 143 -12.14 8.12 -16.18
CA THR A 143 -11.88 9.27 -17.05
C THR A 143 -13.06 10.20 -16.97
N VAL A 144 -12.71 11.42 -16.61
CA VAL A 144 -13.51 12.63 -16.49
C VAL A 144 -13.91 13.18 -17.87
N SER A 145 -15.01 13.95 -17.86
CA SER A 145 -15.36 15.04 -18.78
C SER A 145 -15.83 14.75 -20.22
N ALA A 146 -17.17 14.82 -20.35
CA ALA A 146 -17.94 15.71 -21.23
C ALA A 146 -17.45 16.06 -22.66
N ALA A 147 -18.20 15.58 -23.67
CA ALA A 147 -18.78 16.40 -24.76
C ALA A 147 -19.85 15.58 -25.52
N LYS A 148 -20.88 16.26 -26.02
CA LYS A 148 -22.16 15.76 -26.58
C LYS A 148 -22.06 15.16 -28.01
N PRO A 149 -23.12 14.51 -28.52
CA PRO A 149 -23.08 13.46 -29.55
C PRO A 149 -23.35 13.98 -30.97
N VAL A 150 -22.81 13.31 -31.99
CA VAL A 150 -23.37 13.37 -33.36
C VAL A 150 -22.99 12.13 -34.16
N VAL A 151 -24.06 11.46 -34.62
CA VAL A 151 -24.25 10.77 -35.91
C VAL A 151 -23.42 9.52 -36.20
N ALA A 152 -24.17 8.43 -36.39
CA ALA A 152 -23.73 7.14 -36.89
C ALA A 152 -23.21 7.22 -38.34
N VAL A 153 -22.10 6.54 -38.61
CA VAL A 153 -21.84 5.93 -39.91
C VAL A 153 -21.10 4.60 -39.72
N LYS A 154 -21.55 3.62 -40.47
CA LYS A 154 -21.19 2.21 -40.45
C LYS A 154 -19.94 1.98 -41.32
N SER A 155 -18.88 1.42 -40.75
CA SER A 155 -17.92 0.60 -41.50
C SER A 155 -17.04 -0.23 -40.57
N SER A 156 -16.94 -1.51 -40.93
CA SER A 156 -16.01 -2.56 -40.49
C SER A 156 -14.66 -2.10 -39.94
N GLY A 157 -14.28 -2.61 -38.78
CA GLY A 157 -12.92 -2.50 -38.24
C GLY A 157 -12.86 -2.99 -36.80
N GLY A 158 -12.05 -4.02 -36.55
CA GLY A 158 -12.08 -4.83 -35.33
C GLY A 158 -12.00 -4.02 -34.03
N SER A 159 -12.95 -4.30 -33.14
CA SER A 159 -12.81 -4.01 -31.72
C SER A 159 -12.80 -5.35 -31.01
N ALA A 160 -11.64 -5.71 -30.48
CA ALA A 160 -11.41 -6.96 -29.75
C ALA A 160 -12.58 -7.23 -28.79
N PRO A 161 -13.07 -8.47 -28.66
CA PRO A 161 -14.14 -8.77 -27.73
C PRO A 161 -13.66 -8.39 -26.33
N SER A 162 -14.22 -7.28 -25.84
CA SER A 162 -14.04 -6.82 -24.47
C SER A 162 -14.13 -8.01 -23.52
N GLY A 163 -13.24 -8.05 -22.53
CA GLY A 163 -12.78 -9.30 -21.88
C GLY A 163 -13.82 -10.28 -21.33
N LEU A 164 -15.11 -9.94 -21.28
CA LEU A 164 -16.20 -10.89 -21.03
C LEU A 164 -16.50 -11.74 -22.27
N ALA A 165 -16.64 -11.15 -23.46
CA ALA A 165 -16.96 -11.87 -24.68
C ALA A 165 -15.82 -12.83 -25.08
N ALA A 166 -14.57 -12.42 -24.89
CA ALA A 166 -13.42 -13.30 -25.06
C ALA A 166 -13.48 -14.50 -24.10
N LYS A 167 -13.78 -14.26 -22.81
CA LYS A 167 -13.94 -15.33 -21.81
C LYS A 167 -15.09 -16.28 -22.14
N VAL A 168 -16.22 -15.77 -22.62
CA VAL A 168 -17.36 -16.60 -23.04
C VAL A 168 -16.99 -17.47 -24.24
N ALA A 169 -16.27 -16.92 -25.22
CA ALA A 169 -15.77 -17.69 -26.35
C ALA A 169 -14.76 -18.79 -25.90
N THR A 170 -13.86 -18.47 -24.96
CA THR A 170 -12.95 -19.48 -24.38
C THR A 170 -13.70 -20.56 -23.60
N LEU A 171 -14.75 -20.19 -22.87
CA LEU A 171 -15.57 -21.13 -22.10
C LEU A 171 -16.35 -22.07 -23.03
N ALA A 172 -16.89 -21.55 -24.13
CA ALA A 172 -17.54 -22.36 -25.16
C ALA A 172 -16.56 -23.36 -25.81
N ALA A 173 -15.32 -22.93 -26.09
CA ALA A 173 -14.28 -23.81 -26.61
C ALA A 173 -13.89 -24.92 -25.61
N LEU A 174 -13.79 -24.59 -24.32
CA LEU A 174 -13.52 -25.57 -23.26
C LEU A 174 -14.64 -26.60 -23.13
N VAL A 175 -15.91 -26.19 -23.20
CA VAL A 175 -17.04 -27.12 -23.16
C VAL A 175 -17.01 -28.09 -24.35
N ALA A 176 -16.63 -27.61 -25.55
CA ALA A 176 -16.44 -28.49 -26.70
C ALA A 176 -15.28 -29.48 -26.51
N GLN A 177 -14.17 -29.06 -25.88
CA GLN A 177 -13.05 -29.94 -25.53
C GLN A 177 -13.46 -31.00 -24.51
N VAL A 178 -14.25 -30.64 -23.49
CA VAL A 178 -14.79 -31.59 -22.50
C VAL A 178 -15.63 -32.66 -23.19
N GLY A 179 -16.56 -32.28 -24.07
CA GLY A 179 -17.37 -33.25 -24.81
C GLY A 179 -16.55 -34.17 -25.73
N ASN A 180 -15.45 -33.70 -26.30
CA ASN A 180 -14.53 -34.55 -27.06
C ASN A 180 -13.76 -35.52 -26.15
N ALA A 181 -13.30 -35.05 -25.00
CA ALA A 181 -12.61 -35.89 -24.02
C ALA A 181 -13.53 -36.97 -23.43
N GLU A 182 -14.81 -36.67 -23.20
CA GLU A 182 -15.82 -37.65 -22.77
C GLU A 182 -15.99 -38.77 -23.81
N LYS A 183 -16.06 -38.44 -25.10
CA LYS A 183 -16.12 -39.44 -26.18
C LYS A 183 -14.84 -40.27 -26.27
N GLU A 184 -13.68 -39.67 -26.02
CA GLU A 184 -12.42 -40.42 -25.97
C GLU A 184 -12.37 -41.38 -24.77
N LEU A 185 -12.90 -40.96 -23.62
CA LEU A 185 -13.04 -41.84 -22.46
C LEU A 185 -13.97 -43.02 -22.75
N GLU A 186 -15.12 -42.82 -23.40
CA GLU A 186 -16.01 -43.91 -23.81
C GLU A 186 -15.31 -44.93 -24.72
N LYS A 187 -14.48 -44.45 -25.65
CA LYS A 187 -13.66 -45.33 -26.50
C LYS A 187 -12.62 -46.10 -25.69
N LEU A 188 -11.99 -45.47 -24.70
CA LEU A 188 -11.02 -46.13 -23.82
C LEU A 188 -11.69 -47.16 -22.93
N TYR A 189 -12.88 -46.88 -22.38
CA TYR A 189 -13.68 -47.86 -21.63
C TYR A 189 -14.08 -49.04 -22.50
N SER A 190 -14.54 -48.80 -23.74
CA SER A 190 -14.85 -49.89 -24.68
C SER A 190 -13.63 -50.78 -24.97
N LYS A 191 -12.44 -50.18 -25.10
CA LYS A 191 -11.18 -50.93 -25.24
C LYS A 191 -10.83 -51.71 -23.97
N GLN A 192 -11.03 -51.12 -22.80
CA GLN A 192 -10.83 -51.77 -21.52
C GLN A 192 -11.75 -52.98 -21.37
N ASP A 193 -13.04 -52.84 -21.67
CA ASP A 193 -14.01 -53.93 -21.62
C ASP A 193 -13.69 -55.04 -22.61
N ALA A 194 -13.27 -54.69 -23.83
CA ALA A 194 -12.82 -55.67 -24.82
C ALA A 194 -11.59 -56.45 -24.34
N LEU A 195 -10.63 -55.78 -23.69
CA LEU A 195 -9.46 -56.44 -23.10
C LEU A 195 -9.84 -57.32 -21.91
N LEU A 196 -10.72 -56.85 -21.02
CA LEU A 196 -11.22 -57.66 -19.90
C LEU A 196 -11.98 -58.90 -20.38
N ALA A 197 -12.82 -58.76 -21.41
CA ALA A 197 -13.51 -59.88 -22.04
C ALA A 197 -12.54 -60.88 -22.68
N SER A 198 -11.50 -60.36 -23.36
CA SER A 198 -10.44 -61.20 -23.92
C SER A 198 -9.69 -61.98 -22.82
N ILE A 199 -9.32 -61.35 -21.70
CA ILE A 199 -8.65 -62.02 -20.60
C ILE A 199 -9.56 -63.08 -19.96
N LYS A 200 -10.84 -62.76 -19.76
CA LYS A 200 -11.81 -63.70 -19.17
C LYS A 200 -12.07 -64.91 -20.04
N GLY A 201 -11.94 -64.80 -21.37
CA GLY A 201 -12.05 -65.95 -22.28
C GLY A 201 -10.90 -66.95 -22.21
N TRP A 202 -9.80 -66.61 -21.52
CA TRP A 202 -8.61 -67.45 -21.36
C TRP A 202 -8.51 -68.13 -19.98
N VAL A 203 -9.47 -67.88 -19.08
CA VAL A 203 -9.57 -68.49 -17.74
C VAL A 203 -10.81 -69.36 -17.66
#